data_AF-A0A7G2BYK4-F1
#
_entry.id   AF-A0A7G2BYK4-F1
#
_cell.length_a   1.000
_cell.length_b   1.000
_cell.length_c   1.000
_cell.angle_alpha   90.00
_cell.angle_beta   90.00
_cell.angle_gamma   90.00
#
_symmetry.space_group_name_H-M   'P 1'
#
loop_
_entity.id
_entity.type
_entity.pdbx_description
1 polymer ?
#
loop_
_entity_poly.entity_id
_entity_poly.type
_entity_poly.pdbx_seq_one_letter_code
_entity_poly.pdbx_strand_id
1 'polypeptide(L)'
;MYFVSPLFFFSCSVFANLRIVMGEEVERLKKKLFELQAERESCLKDIREAEEYLAGTPVGLRGRLIDEEGFPRADCDLYAVRSARNKHNCRSNDLKDIEETMYTEMMRLQDLTRDVAAQQMTAAPAKPSIATRDDSRPVNAEREAMLSKRPFLRIVDVKMNSPAWDGGLRDGFEVVQYDDIDSESAAENWRSALQSVTAENAPVTVWARTPNGAVADFFLVPRQWEGNGLLGCSFEAL
;
A
#
# COMPACT_ATOMS: atom_id res chain seq x y z
N MET A 1 -56.32 34.15 1.96
CA MET A 1 -55.45 33.31 2.82
C MET A 1 -54.85 32.23 1.95
N TYR A 2 -53.60 32.37 1.51
CA TYR A 2 -52.79 31.27 0.99
C TYR A 2 -51.45 31.32 1.71
N PHE A 3 -51.22 30.30 2.54
CA PHE A 3 -50.05 30.15 3.39
C PHE A 3 -48.87 29.65 2.54
N VAL A 4 -47.78 30.42 2.51
CA VAL A 4 -46.51 30.01 1.90
C VAL A 4 -45.72 29.25 2.97
N SER A 5 -45.50 27.94 2.79
CA SER A 5 -44.62 27.14 3.63
C SER A 5 -43.14 27.35 3.25
N PRO A 6 -42.26 27.77 4.18
CA PRO A 6 -40.83 27.85 3.95
C PRO A 6 -40.13 26.67 4.61
N LEU A 7 -39.98 25.55 3.91
CA LEU A 7 -39.20 24.40 4.41
C LEU A 7 -38.43 23.73 3.28
N PHE A 8 -37.55 24.45 2.60
CA PHE A 8 -36.56 23.83 1.69
C PHE A 8 -35.31 24.70 1.55
N PHE A 9 -34.59 24.97 2.65
CA PHE A 9 -33.26 25.58 2.56
C PHE A 9 -32.23 25.06 3.57
N PHE A 10 -32.50 23.98 4.30
CA PHE A 10 -31.57 23.45 5.31
C PHE A 10 -30.70 22.25 4.86
N SER A 11 -30.91 21.71 3.66
CA SER A 11 -30.20 20.48 3.25
C SER A 11 -28.79 20.73 2.72
N CYS A 12 -28.48 21.87 2.08
CA CYS A 12 -27.17 22.04 1.42
C CYS A 12 -26.03 22.35 2.41
N SER A 13 -26.33 23.06 3.50
CA SER A 13 -25.33 23.50 4.49
C SER A 13 -24.85 22.36 5.41
N VAL A 14 -25.70 21.37 5.67
CA VAL A 14 -25.37 20.22 6.53
C VAL A 14 -24.41 19.26 5.84
N PHE A 15 -24.61 18.99 4.54
CA PHE A 15 -23.72 18.11 3.76
C PHE A 15 -22.35 18.73 3.51
N ALA A 16 -22.27 20.05 3.33
CA ALA A 16 -20.99 20.75 3.20
C ALA A 16 -20.19 20.72 4.52
N ASN A 17 -20.84 20.96 5.66
CA ASN A 17 -20.21 20.84 6.98
C ASN A 17 -19.76 19.40 7.29
N LEU A 18 -20.57 18.39 6.96
CA LEU A 18 -20.21 16.99 7.18
C LEU A 18 -18.97 16.59 6.35
N ARG A 19 -18.86 17.06 5.11
CA ARG A 19 -17.71 16.78 4.24
C ARG A 19 -16.42 17.44 4.72
N ILE A 20 -16.51 18.64 5.30
CA ILE A 20 -15.37 19.33 5.91
C ILE A 20 -14.91 18.58 7.17
N VAL A 21 -15.85 18.17 8.03
CA VAL A 21 -15.55 17.42 9.26
C VAL A 21 -14.93 16.05 8.96
N MET A 22 -15.45 15.32 7.97
CA MET A 22 -14.89 14.03 7.55
C MET A 22 -13.46 14.16 6.99
N GLY A 23 -13.16 15.25 6.29
CA GLY A 23 -11.80 15.54 5.80
C GLY A 23 -10.81 15.84 6.92
N GLU A 24 -11.23 16.60 7.93
CA GLU A 24 -10.41 16.90 9.12
C GLU A 24 -10.12 15.65 9.95
N GLU A 25 -11.10 14.75 10.09
CA GLU A 25 -10.93 13.48 10.80
C GLU A 25 -9.91 12.56 10.11
N VAL A 26 -9.96 12.46 8.78
CA VAL A 26 -8.97 11.69 8.01
C VAL A 26 -7.55 12.24 8.21
N GLU A 27 -7.39 13.56 8.19
CA GLU A 27 -6.07 14.18 8.38
C GLU A 27 -5.56 13.99 9.81
N ARG A 28 -6.45 14.07 10.81
CA ARG A 28 -6.13 13.75 12.21
C ARG A 28 -5.67 12.30 12.37
N LEU A 29 -6.33 11.35 11.71
CA LEU A 29 -5.97 9.93 11.76
C LEU A 29 -4.62 9.66 11.10
N LYS A 30 -4.35 10.27 9.95
CA LYS A 30 -3.01 10.19 9.31
C LYS A 30 -1.92 10.71 10.21
N LYS A 31 -2.13 11.86 10.85
CA LYS A 31 -1.17 12.42 11.80
C LYS A 31 -0.94 11.47 12.98
N LYS A 32 -2.01 10.91 13.56
CA LYS A 32 -1.92 9.91 14.64
C LYS A 32 -1.14 8.67 14.20
N LEU A 33 -1.36 8.15 12.99
CA LEU A 33 -0.62 7.01 12.44
C LEU A 33 0.87 7.32 12.29
N PHE A 34 1.22 8.53 11.85
CA PHE A 34 2.62 8.97 11.77
C PHE A 34 3.28 9.05 13.15
N GLU A 35 2.57 9.57 14.16
CA GLU A 35 3.04 9.60 15.55
C GLU A 35 3.26 8.18 16.10
N LEU A 36 2.29 7.27 15.90
CA LEU A 36 2.41 5.86 16.31
C LEU A 36 3.59 5.15 15.62
N GLN A 37 3.85 5.46 14.35
CA GLN A 37 5.01 4.91 13.62
C GLN A 37 6.33 5.38 14.24
N ALA A 38 6.44 6.66 14.61
CA ALA A 38 7.63 7.19 15.28
C ALA A 38 7.82 6.55 16.67
N GLU A 39 6.74 6.36 17.44
CA GLU A 39 6.78 5.67 18.73
C GLU A 39 7.17 4.19 18.58
N ARG A 40 6.67 3.51 17.54
CA ARG A 40 7.05 2.14 17.20
C ARG A 40 8.55 2.02 16.94
N GLU A 41 9.11 2.92 16.14
CA GLU A 41 10.55 2.94 15.84
C GLU A 41 11.39 3.20 17.11
N SER A 42 10.93 4.08 17.99
CA SER A 42 11.55 4.33 19.29
C SER A 42 11.56 3.07 20.18
N CYS A 43 10.43 2.36 20.28
CA CYS A 43 10.34 1.11 21.04
C CYS A 43 11.25 0.03 20.47
N LEU A 44 11.29 -0.15 19.14
CA LEU A 44 12.16 -1.12 18.48
C LEU A 44 13.65 -0.82 18.73
N LYS A 45 14.03 0.47 18.73
CA LYS A 45 15.39 0.88 19.06
C LYS A 45 15.73 0.52 20.51
N ASP A 46 14.86 0.87 21.45
CA ASP A 46 15.04 0.57 22.88
C ASP A 46 15.15 -0.95 23.15
N ILE A 47 14.35 -1.76 22.45
CA ILE A 47 14.41 -3.22 22.49
C ILE A 47 15.76 -3.70 22.00
N ARG A 48 16.22 -3.22 20.83
CA ARG A 48 17.51 -3.62 20.24
C ARG A 48 18.68 -3.28 21.15
N GLU A 49 18.70 -2.08 21.73
CA GLU A 49 19.75 -1.67 22.68
C GLU A 49 19.78 -2.59 23.92
N ALA A 50 18.61 -2.95 24.46
CA ALA A 50 18.53 -3.86 25.58
C ALA A 50 18.98 -5.28 25.20
N GLU A 51 18.63 -5.77 24.02
CA GLU A 51 19.07 -7.07 23.50
C GLU A 51 20.58 -7.12 23.28
N GLU A 52 21.17 -6.07 22.70
CA GLU A 52 22.61 -5.97 22.48
C GLU A 52 23.38 -5.98 23.80
N TYR A 53 22.94 -5.19 24.78
CA TYR A 53 23.52 -5.21 26.13
C TYR A 53 23.42 -6.60 26.76
N LEU A 54 22.24 -7.23 26.72
CA LEU A 54 22.01 -8.54 27.34
C LEU A 54 22.79 -9.66 26.63
N ALA A 55 22.98 -9.58 25.31
CA ALA A 55 23.79 -10.53 24.55
C ALA A 55 25.27 -10.51 24.97
N GLY A 56 25.77 -9.37 25.43
CA GLY A 56 27.11 -9.23 26.01
C GLY A 56 27.26 -9.79 27.44
N THR A 57 26.15 -10.16 28.09
CA THR A 57 26.17 -10.69 29.47
C THR A 57 26.02 -12.21 29.49
N PRO A 58 26.65 -12.93 30.45
CA PRO A 58 26.60 -14.40 30.51
C PRO A 58 25.20 -14.97 30.76
N VAL A 59 24.27 -14.15 31.26
CA VAL A 59 22.90 -14.56 31.61
C VAL A 59 21.88 -14.30 30.50
N GLY A 60 22.16 -13.41 29.55
CA GLY A 60 21.23 -13.07 28.46
C GLY A 60 19.85 -12.59 28.93
N LEU A 61 18.83 -12.74 28.08
CA LEU A 61 17.45 -12.29 28.35
C LEU A 61 16.70 -13.16 29.37
N ARG A 62 16.99 -14.47 29.45
CA ARG A 62 16.22 -15.44 30.26
C ARG A 62 17.04 -16.27 31.25
N GLY A 63 18.36 -16.15 31.27
CA GLY A 63 19.22 -16.95 32.15
C GLY A 63 19.03 -16.64 33.64
N ARG A 64 19.47 -17.57 34.49
CA ARG A 64 19.39 -17.44 35.96
C ARG A 64 20.38 -16.39 36.47
N LEU A 65 19.92 -15.57 37.42
CA LEU A 65 20.71 -14.52 38.08
C LEU A 65 21.42 -15.00 39.36
N ILE A 66 21.28 -16.29 39.65
CA ILE A 66 21.82 -16.96 40.83
C ILE A 66 22.76 -18.05 40.30
N ASP A 67 23.84 -18.30 41.02
CA ASP A 67 24.75 -19.41 40.74
C ASP A 67 24.17 -20.76 41.20
N GLU A 68 25.00 -21.81 41.13
CA GLU A 68 24.63 -23.17 41.53
C GLU A 68 24.54 -23.34 43.05
N GLU A 69 25.21 -22.49 43.82
CA GLU A 69 25.27 -22.50 45.28
C GLU A 69 24.12 -21.70 45.91
N GLY A 70 23.37 -20.94 45.12
CA GLY A 70 22.23 -20.15 45.58
C GLY A 70 22.55 -18.69 45.88
N PHE A 71 23.75 -18.20 45.52
CA PHE A 71 24.18 -16.84 45.73
C PHE A 71 24.03 -15.96 44.47
N PRO A 72 23.89 -14.63 44.63
CA PRO A 72 23.88 -13.70 43.51
C PRO A 72 25.17 -13.82 42.68
N ARG A 73 25.03 -13.98 41.37
CA ARG A 73 26.16 -14.09 40.43
C ARG A 73 27.09 -12.87 40.52
N ALA A 74 28.39 -13.12 40.65
CA ALA A 74 29.43 -12.08 40.70
C ALA A 74 30.08 -11.76 39.35
N ASP A 75 29.80 -12.56 38.31
CA ASP A 75 30.34 -12.43 36.95
C ASP A 75 29.63 -11.34 36.11
N CYS A 76 28.53 -10.76 36.59
CA CYS A 76 27.81 -9.70 35.90
C CYS A 76 27.10 -8.75 36.88
N ASP A 77 26.81 -7.54 36.43
CA ASP A 77 25.99 -6.59 37.18
C ASP A 77 24.50 -6.99 37.10
N LEU A 78 24.02 -7.64 38.16
CA LEU A 78 22.63 -8.09 38.26
C LEU A 78 21.61 -6.96 38.22
N TYR A 79 21.96 -5.77 38.72
CA TYR A 79 21.05 -4.64 38.71
C TYR A 79 20.86 -4.13 37.28
N ALA A 80 21.96 -3.95 36.55
CA ALA A 80 21.91 -3.53 35.15
C ALA A 80 21.21 -4.57 34.26
N VAL A 81 21.46 -5.87 34.46
CA VAL A 81 20.75 -6.94 33.75
C VAL A 81 19.24 -6.91 34.03
N ARG A 82 18.83 -6.77 35.29
CA ARG A 82 17.39 -6.70 35.64
C ARG A 82 16.73 -5.48 35.01
N SER A 83 17.41 -4.34 35.03
CA SER A 83 16.93 -3.11 34.40
C SER A 83 16.78 -3.28 32.89
N ALA A 84 17.77 -3.86 32.21
CA ALA A 84 17.74 -4.12 30.77
C ALA A 84 16.63 -5.12 30.39
N ARG A 85 16.46 -6.22 31.14
CA ARG A 85 15.35 -7.16 30.93
C ARG A 85 13.99 -6.51 31.14
N ASN A 86 13.87 -5.65 32.15
CA ASN A 86 12.63 -4.93 32.39
C ASN A 86 12.34 -3.94 31.25
N LYS A 87 13.34 -3.17 30.81
CA LYS A 87 13.23 -2.28 29.64
C LYS A 87 12.77 -3.06 28.41
N HIS A 88 13.40 -4.19 28.11
CA HIS A 88 13.03 -5.06 26.99
C HIS A 88 11.57 -5.52 27.08
N ASN A 89 11.16 -6.07 28.23
CA ASN A 89 9.81 -6.61 28.41
C ASN A 89 8.74 -5.51 28.35
N CYS A 90 8.95 -4.38 29.02
CA CYS A 90 8.03 -3.24 28.97
C CYS A 90 7.88 -2.74 27.54
N ARG A 91 8.99 -2.45 26.85
CA ARG A 91 8.95 -1.97 25.46
C ARG A 91 8.37 -2.97 24.49
N SER A 92 8.59 -4.27 24.71
CA SER A 92 7.98 -5.32 23.88
C SER A 92 6.48 -5.42 24.07
N ASN A 93 5.95 -5.10 25.25
CA ASN A 93 4.52 -5.03 25.49
C ASN A 93 3.95 -3.73 24.88
N ASP A 94 4.57 -2.59 25.15
CA ASP A 94 4.19 -1.30 24.56
C ASP A 94 4.14 -1.39 23.03
N LEU A 95 5.12 -2.06 22.41
CA LEU A 95 5.17 -2.28 20.97
C LEU A 95 3.93 -3.03 20.45
N LYS A 96 3.49 -4.07 21.16
CA LYS A 96 2.29 -4.84 20.76
C LYS A 96 1.04 -3.98 20.82
N ASP A 97 0.91 -3.18 21.88
CA ASP A 97 -0.23 -2.27 22.07
C ASP A 97 -0.25 -1.18 20.98
N ILE A 98 0.92 -0.66 20.60
CA ILE A 98 1.07 0.30 19.49
C ILE A 98 0.67 -0.35 18.16
N GLU A 99 1.14 -1.57 17.89
CA GLU A 99 0.81 -2.27 16.64
C GLU A 99 -0.70 -2.54 16.54
N GLU A 100 -1.35 -3.00 17.61
CA GLU A 100 -2.81 -3.19 17.66
C GLU A 100 -3.58 -1.87 17.43
N THR A 101 -3.13 -0.78 18.06
CA THR A 101 -3.71 0.54 17.88
C THR A 101 -3.55 1.02 16.43
N MET A 102 -2.37 0.83 15.85
CA MET A 102 -2.06 1.22 14.48
C MET A 102 -2.96 0.49 13.47
N TYR A 103 -3.17 -0.82 13.65
CA TYR A 103 -4.10 -1.60 12.81
C TYR A 103 -5.54 -1.07 12.89
N THR A 104 -6.00 -0.76 14.10
CA THR A 104 -7.36 -0.25 14.34
C THR A 104 -7.57 1.10 13.66
N GLU A 105 -6.62 2.03 13.80
CA GLU A 105 -6.73 3.37 13.18
C GLU A 105 -6.59 3.32 11.66
N MET A 106 -5.78 2.41 11.13
CA MET A 106 -5.67 2.19 9.69
C MET A 106 -6.99 1.69 9.09
N MET A 107 -7.64 0.73 9.74
CA MET A 107 -8.94 0.22 9.33
C MET A 107 -10.00 1.33 9.33
N ARG A 108 -10.02 2.15 10.38
CA ARG A 108 -10.91 3.30 10.48
C ARG A 108 -10.70 4.30 9.35
N LEU A 109 -9.45 4.59 9.00
CA LEU A 109 -9.12 5.50 7.89
C LEU A 109 -9.63 4.94 6.56
N GLN A 110 -9.46 3.64 6.32
CA GLN A 110 -9.97 2.99 5.11
C GLN A 110 -11.49 3.07 5.01
N ASP A 111 -12.21 2.83 6.10
CA ASP A 111 -13.67 2.91 6.13
C ASP A 111 -14.16 4.35 5.88
N LEU A 112 -13.56 5.36 6.54
CA LEU A 112 -13.85 6.78 6.30
C LEU A 112 -13.59 7.17 4.84
N THR A 113 -12.49 6.69 4.26
CA THR A 113 -12.14 6.97 2.86
C THR A 113 -13.14 6.33 1.91
N ARG A 114 -13.58 5.10 2.19
CA ARG A 114 -14.61 4.40 1.42
C ARG A 114 -15.96 5.12 1.49
N ASP A 115 -16.36 5.61 2.67
CA ASP A 115 -17.61 6.33 2.87
C ASP A 115 -17.63 7.68 2.14
N VAL A 116 -16.51 8.42 2.20
CA VAL A 116 -16.35 9.67 1.43
C VAL A 116 -16.46 9.39 -0.07
N ALA A 117 -15.86 8.30 -0.56
CA ALA A 117 -15.99 7.90 -1.96
C ALA A 117 -17.44 7.50 -2.33
N ALA A 118 -18.14 6.77 -1.46
CA ALA A 118 -19.53 6.37 -1.67
C ALA A 118 -20.49 7.57 -1.70
N GLN A 119 -20.31 8.55 -0.81
CA GLN A 119 -21.13 9.76 -0.78
C GLN A 119 -20.95 10.62 -2.03
N GLN A 120 -19.73 10.70 -2.57
CA GLN A 120 -19.46 11.39 -3.85
C GLN A 120 -20.21 10.77 -5.03
N MET A 121 -20.55 9.48 -4.97
CA MET A 121 -21.36 8.80 -6.00
C MET A 121 -22.87 9.04 -5.86
N THR A 122 -23.38 9.41 -4.68
CA THR A 122 -24.82 9.60 -4.42
C THR A 122 -25.39 10.98 -4.79
N ALA A 123 -24.54 11.95 -5.15
CA ALA A 123 -24.97 13.31 -5.55
C ALA A 123 -25.22 13.48 -7.07
N ALA A 124 -25.03 12.42 -7.87
CA ALA A 124 -25.38 12.38 -9.30
C ALA A 124 -26.65 11.51 -9.50
N PRO A 125 -27.57 11.86 -10.43
CA PRO A 125 -28.86 11.20 -10.52
C PRO A 125 -28.72 9.73 -10.95
N ALA A 126 -29.40 8.87 -10.20
CA ALA A 126 -29.40 7.42 -10.33
C ALA A 126 -30.15 6.90 -11.58
N LYS A 127 -29.65 5.81 -12.16
CA LYS A 127 -30.47 4.79 -12.84
C LYS A 127 -30.31 3.45 -12.10
N PRO A 128 -31.39 2.67 -11.92
CA PRO A 128 -31.47 1.67 -10.88
C PRO A 128 -30.74 0.37 -11.25
N SER A 129 -30.14 -0.22 -10.22
CA SER A 129 -29.48 -1.51 -10.18
C SER A 129 -30.47 -2.63 -9.81
N ILE A 130 -30.22 -3.85 -10.29
CA ILE A 130 -30.52 -5.06 -9.51
C ILE A 130 -29.25 -5.91 -9.43
N ALA A 131 -28.75 -5.96 -8.21
CA ALA A 131 -27.88 -6.91 -7.50
C ALA A 131 -27.20 -8.06 -8.27
N THR A 132 -25.87 -8.11 -8.19
CA THR A 132 -25.11 -9.01 -7.31
C THR A 132 -23.66 -8.51 -7.13
N ARG A 133 -23.11 -8.78 -5.95
CA ARG A 133 -21.79 -8.39 -5.40
C ARG A 133 -20.61 -8.56 -6.38
N ASP A 134 -19.77 -7.53 -6.56
CA ASP A 134 -18.30 -7.68 -6.66
C ASP A 134 -17.56 -6.32 -6.67
N ASP A 135 -16.32 -6.29 -6.17
CA ASP A 135 -15.42 -5.16 -5.90
C ASP A 135 -14.90 -4.38 -7.15
N SER A 136 -15.74 -4.02 -8.12
CA SER A 136 -15.26 -3.45 -9.40
C SER A 136 -16.14 -2.34 -9.96
N ARG A 137 -15.88 -1.07 -9.62
CA ARG A 137 -16.61 0.05 -10.29
C ARG A 137 -15.85 1.29 -10.78
N PRO A 138 -14.60 1.61 -10.41
CA PRO A 138 -13.78 2.45 -11.29
C PRO A 138 -13.09 1.62 -12.38
N VAL A 139 -12.78 0.35 -12.09
CA VAL A 139 -11.99 -0.53 -12.96
C VAL A 139 -12.72 -0.90 -14.25
N ASN A 140 -14.06 -0.97 -14.26
CA ASN A 140 -14.79 -1.38 -15.47
C ASN A 140 -14.88 -0.30 -16.54
N ALA A 141 -15.03 0.97 -16.18
CA ALA A 141 -15.09 2.05 -17.17
C ALA A 141 -13.72 2.27 -17.85
N GLU A 142 -12.64 2.21 -17.06
CA GLU A 142 -11.27 2.25 -17.61
C GLU A 142 -10.95 0.98 -18.40
N ARG A 143 -11.33 -0.21 -17.92
CA ARG A 143 -11.18 -1.45 -18.71
C ARG A 143 -11.97 -1.42 -20.01
N GLU A 144 -13.19 -0.88 -20.01
CA GLU A 144 -14.01 -0.71 -21.22
C GLU A 144 -13.35 0.29 -22.20
N ALA A 145 -12.80 1.39 -21.71
CA ALA A 145 -12.02 2.32 -22.51
C ALA A 145 -10.76 1.65 -23.10
N MET A 146 -10.01 0.88 -22.29
CA MET A 146 -8.82 0.15 -22.75
C MET A 146 -9.17 -1.00 -23.71
N LEU A 147 -10.34 -1.64 -23.56
CA LEU A 147 -10.85 -2.62 -24.52
C LEU A 147 -11.06 -2.00 -25.91
N SER A 148 -11.47 -0.73 -25.97
CA SER A 148 -11.67 0.01 -27.23
C SER A 148 -10.37 0.49 -27.87
N LYS A 149 -9.27 0.59 -27.11
CA LYS A 149 -7.97 0.99 -27.64
C LYS A 149 -7.31 -0.16 -28.41
N ARG A 150 -6.53 0.19 -29.44
CA ARG A 150 -5.80 -0.78 -30.26
C ARG A 150 -4.49 -1.16 -29.55
N PRO A 151 -4.21 -2.46 -29.32
CA PRO A 151 -2.91 -2.87 -28.82
C PRO A 151 -1.81 -2.60 -29.87
N PHE A 152 -0.62 -2.22 -29.41
CA PHE A 152 0.50 -1.84 -30.28
C PHE A 152 1.77 -2.66 -30.05
N LEU A 153 1.88 -3.38 -28.93
CA LEU A 153 2.98 -4.29 -28.65
C LEU A 153 2.47 -5.65 -28.19
N ARG A 154 3.26 -6.69 -28.44
CA ARG A 154 3.09 -8.04 -27.91
C ARG A 154 4.28 -8.42 -27.05
N ILE A 155 4.01 -9.03 -25.91
CA ILE A 155 5.04 -9.58 -25.02
C ILE A 155 5.46 -10.94 -25.56
N VAL A 156 6.73 -11.06 -25.94
CA VAL A 156 7.29 -12.28 -26.56
C VAL A 156 7.87 -13.22 -25.49
N ASP A 157 8.57 -12.65 -24.52
CA ASP A 157 9.32 -13.41 -23.52
C ASP A 157 9.44 -12.60 -22.23
N VAL A 158 9.09 -13.21 -21.11
CA VAL A 158 9.22 -12.68 -19.75
C VAL A 158 10.14 -13.59 -18.96
N LYS A 159 11.27 -13.04 -18.49
CA LYS A 159 12.23 -13.83 -17.71
C LYS A 159 11.73 -14.07 -16.29
N MET A 160 11.92 -15.29 -15.79
CA MET A 160 11.55 -15.65 -14.42
C MET A 160 12.36 -14.84 -13.40
N ASN A 161 11.73 -14.48 -12.27
CA ASN A 161 12.28 -13.60 -11.22
C ASN A 161 12.63 -12.17 -11.69
N SER A 162 12.19 -11.77 -12.88
CA SER A 162 12.29 -10.38 -13.34
C SER A 162 11.15 -9.52 -12.78
N PRO A 163 11.31 -8.18 -12.76
CA PRO A 163 10.23 -7.30 -12.33
C PRO A 163 8.94 -7.43 -13.15
N ALA A 164 9.02 -7.76 -14.44
CA ALA A 164 7.85 -8.06 -15.26
C ALA A 164 7.14 -9.37 -14.83
N TRP A 165 7.90 -10.40 -14.45
CA TRP A 165 7.34 -11.66 -13.96
C TRP A 165 6.62 -11.48 -12.62
N ASP A 166 7.27 -10.77 -11.69
CA ASP A 166 6.75 -10.44 -10.36
C ASP A 166 5.49 -9.58 -10.46
N GLY A 167 5.44 -8.66 -11.43
CA GLY A 167 4.28 -7.83 -11.74
C GLY A 167 3.15 -8.55 -12.48
N GLY A 168 3.29 -9.85 -12.74
CA GLY A 168 2.21 -10.68 -13.31
C GLY A 168 2.10 -10.68 -14.83
N LEU A 169 3.00 -10.00 -15.55
CA LEU A 169 3.04 -10.08 -17.01
C LEU A 169 3.49 -11.47 -17.47
N ARG A 170 2.93 -11.91 -18.59
CA ARG A 170 3.21 -13.21 -19.18
C ARG A 170 3.35 -13.09 -20.70
N ASP A 171 3.97 -14.10 -21.28
CA ASP A 171 4.17 -14.23 -22.72
C ASP A 171 2.81 -14.28 -23.45
N GLY A 172 2.76 -13.66 -24.63
CA GLY A 172 1.56 -13.61 -25.46
C GLY A 172 0.54 -12.55 -25.08
N PHE A 173 0.81 -11.70 -24.08
CA PHE A 173 -0.06 -10.58 -23.74
C PHE A 173 0.16 -9.43 -24.74
N GLU A 174 -0.92 -8.72 -25.09
CA GLU A 174 -0.87 -7.58 -26.01
C GLU A 174 -1.01 -6.27 -25.24
N VAL A 175 0.01 -5.42 -25.24
CA VAL A 175 0.01 -4.14 -24.53
C VAL A 175 -0.87 -3.14 -25.27
N VAL A 176 -1.82 -2.58 -24.53
CA VAL A 176 -2.76 -1.55 -24.96
C VAL A 176 -2.24 -0.16 -24.61
N GLN A 177 -1.72 -0.01 -23.39
CA GLN A 177 -1.16 1.24 -22.88
C GLN A 177 0.00 0.91 -21.93
N TYR A 178 1.08 1.66 -22.06
CA TYR A 178 2.24 1.59 -21.18
C TYR A 178 2.41 2.94 -20.51
N ASP A 179 1.91 3.04 -19.28
CA ASP A 179 1.82 4.28 -18.52
C ASP A 179 1.11 5.37 -19.34
N ASP A 180 1.77 6.45 -19.77
CA ASP A 180 1.18 7.49 -20.63
C ASP A 180 1.34 7.21 -22.15
N ILE A 181 1.86 6.04 -22.53
CA ILE A 181 2.15 5.67 -23.91
C ILE A 181 1.04 4.77 -24.46
N ASP A 182 0.32 5.28 -25.46
CA ASP A 182 -0.70 4.58 -26.22
C ASP A 182 -0.21 4.28 -27.65
N SER A 183 -0.98 3.51 -28.42
CA SER A 183 -0.69 3.26 -29.84
C SER A 183 -0.50 4.54 -30.68
N GLU A 184 -1.13 5.64 -30.28
CA GLU A 184 -1.03 6.93 -30.99
C GLU A 184 0.25 7.70 -30.61
N SER A 185 0.68 7.63 -29.35
CA SER A 185 1.86 8.35 -28.86
C SER A 185 3.17 7.56 -29.03
N ALA A 186 3.10 6.22 -29.11
CA ALA A 186 4.28 5.37 -29.30
C ALA A 186 4.93 5.50 -30.68
N ALA A 187 4.15 5.84 -31.73
CA ALA A 187 4.58 6.00 -33.13
C ALA A 187 5.64 4.96 -33.61
N GLU A 188 6.48 5.30 -34.60
CA GLU A 188 7.51 4.39 -35.15
C GLU A 188 8.64 4.04 -34.15
N ASN A 189 8.79 4.80 -33.06
CA ASN A 189 9.92 4.71 -32.12
C ASN A 189 9.49 4.29 -30.70
N TRP A 190 8.60 3.30 -30.58
CA TRP A 190 8.09 2.80 -29.31
C TRP A 190 9.19 2.42 -28.30
N ARG A 191 10.36 1.93 -28.76
CA ARG A 191 11.48 1.56 -27.88
C ARG A 191 12.01 2.74 -27.07
N SER A 192 12.20 3.89 -27.71
CA SER A 192 12.69 5.10 -27.06
C SER A 192 11.63 5.68 -26.12
N ALA A 193 10.35 5.58 -26.50
CA ALA A 193 9.25 6.03 -25.66
C ALA A 193 9.19 5.21 -24.35
N LEU A 194 9.20 3.88 -24.43
CA LEU A 194 9.23 3.03 -23.24
C LEU A 194 10.43 3.33 -22.34
N GLN A 195 11.63 3.48 -22.93
CA GLN A 195 12.84 3.81 -22.18
C GLN A 195 12.74 5.14 -21.43
N SER A 196 12.04 6.12 -21.98
CA SER A 196 11.87 7.43 -21.34
C SER A 196 10.99 7.40 -20.08
N VAL A 197 10.06 6.45 -20.02
CA VAL A 197 9.12 6.29 -18.90
C VAL A 197 9.62 5.25 -17.89
N THR A 198 10.46 4.31 -18.34
CA THR A 198 11.07 3.31 -17.45
C THR A 198 12.26 3.91 -16.69
N ALA A 199 12.01 4.36 -15.46
CA ALA A 199 13.05 4.74 -14.53
C ALA A 199 13.22 3.70 -13.41
N GLU A 200 14.46 3.52 -12.94
CA GLU A 200 14.75 2.61 -11.84
C GLU A 200 14.02 3.03 -10.56
N ASN A 201 13.37 2.09 -9.89
CA ASN A 201 12.52 2.26 -8.71
C ASN A 201 11.27 3.15 -8.89
N ALA A 202 10.93 3.56 -10.13
CA ALA A 202 9.70 4.29 -10.43
C ALA A 202 8.61 3.32 -10.92
N PRO A 203 7.45 3.21 -10.25
CA PRO A 203 6.42 2.28 -10.67
C PRO A 203 5.87 2.65 -12.05
N VAL A 204 5.63 1.65 -12.89
CA VAL A 204 5.04 1.78 -14.22
C VAL A 204 3.77 0.94 -14.28
N THR A 205 2.68 1.55 -14.77
CA THR A 205 1.41 0.84 -14.99
C THR A 205 1.33 0.37 -16.44
N VAL A 206 1.06 -0.91 -16.67
CA VAL A 206 0.91 -1.48 -18.01
C VAL A 206 -0.47 -2.09 -18.16
N TRP A 207 -1.23 -1.62 -19.14
CA TRP A 207 -2.49 -2.22 -19.53
C TRP A 207 -2.24 -3.22 -20.66
N ALA A 208 -2.57 -4.48 -20.42
CA ALA A 208 -2.40 -5.53 -21.42
C ALA A 208 -3.65 -6.40 -21.56
N ARG A 209 -3.91 -6.81 -22.81
CA ARG A 209 -4.93 -7.78 -23.17
C ARG A 209 -4.34 -9.18 -23.06
N THR A 210 -5.01 -10.01 -22.26
CA THR A 210 -4.72 -11.44 -22.15
C THR A 210 -5.15 -12.18 -23.41
N PRO A 211 -4.59 -13.38 -23.68
CA PRO A 211 -5.02 -14.23 -24.81
C PRO A 211 -6.51 -14.58 -24.79
N ASN A 212 -7.16 -14.50 -23.62
CA ASN A 212 -8.60 -14.71 -23.45
C ASN A 212 -9.45 -13.49 -23.83
N GLY A 213 -8.83 -12.40 -24.31
CA GLY A 213 -9.50 -11.17 -24.72
C GLY A 213 -9.82 -10.19 -23.59
N ALA A 214 -9.55 -10.55 -22.33
CA ALA A 214 -9.74 -9.66 -21.19
C ALA A 214 -8.56 -8.68 -21.05
N VAL A 215 -8.85 -7.41 -20.75
CA VAL A 215 -7.84 -6.37 -20.49
C VAL A 215 -7.64 -6.21 -18.99
N ALA A 216 -6.38 -6.19 -18.56
CA ALA A 216 -5.97 -6.04 -17.17
C ALA A 216 -4.82 -5.04 -17.04
N ASP A 217 -4.77 -4.41 -15.87
CA ASP A 217 -3.72 -3.52 -15.41
C ASP A 217 -2.65 -4.30 -14.62
N PHE A 218 -1.39 -3.98 -14.88
CA PHE A 218 -0.23 -4.61 -14.27
C PHE A 218 0.71 -3.53 -13.73
N PHE A 219 1.10 -3.66 -12.47
CA PHE A 219 2.01 -2.72 -11.81
C PHE A 219 3.41 -3.31 -11.78
N LEU A 220 4.36 -2.63 -12.42
CA LEU A 220 5.75 -3.04 -12.50
C LEU A 220 6.62 -2.05 -11.73
N VAL A 221 7.63 -2.54 -11.01
CA VAL A 221 8.65 -1.69 -10.38
C VAL A 221 10.00 -2.04 -11.00
N PRO A 222 10.50 -1.26 -11.97
CA PRO A 222 11.78 -1.50 -12.61
C PRO A 222 12.91 -1.49 -11.57
N ARG A 223 13.75 -2.52 -11.57
CA ARG A 223 14.91 -2.65 -10.67
C ARG A 223 16.03 -3.41 -11.37
N GLN A 224 17.25 -3.27 -10.87
CA GLN A 224 18.32 -4.20 -11.26
C GLN A 224 17.95 -5.64 -10.88
N TRP A 225 18.20 -6.57 -11.79
CA TRP A 225 17.94 -8.00 -11.65
C TRP A 225 19.04 -8.77 -12.41
N GLU A 226 19.05 -10.09 -12.32
CA GLU A 226 20.14 -10.93 -12.84
C GLU A 226 20.28 -10.94 -14.38
N GLY A 227 19.37 -10.28 -15.11
CA GLY A 227 19.40 -10.21 -16.57
C GLY A 227 19.55 -8.79 -17.13
N ASN A 228 19.32 -8.66 -18.43
CA ASN A 228 19.57 -7.41 -19.15
C ASN A 228 18.39 -6.43 -19.00
N GLY A 229 18.69 -5.17 -18.67
CA GLY A 229 17.71 -4.09 -18.54
C GLY A 229 17.04 -4.05 -17.16
N LEU A 230 15.94 -3.30 -17.03
CA LEU A 230 15.29 -3.03 -15.72
C LEU A 230 14.01 -3.82 -15.46
N LEU A 231 13.44 -4.48 -16.47
CA LEU A 231 12.14 -5.16 -16.37
C LEU A 231 12.16 -6.64 -16.73
N GLY A 232 13.05 -7.07 -17.64
CA GLY A 232 13.18 -8.46 -18.07
C GLY A 232 12.06 -9.00 -18.94
N CYS A 233 11.39 -8.12 -19.69
CA CYS A 233 10.45 -8.50 -20.74
C CYS A 233 10.92 -8.02 -22.13
N SER A 234 10.58 -8.79 -23.16
CA SER A 234 10.81 -8.44 -24.56
C SER A 234 9.50 -8.15 -25.27
N PHE A 235 9.46 -7.04 -26.00
CA PHE A 235 8.30 -6.60 -26.76
C PHE A 235 8.56 -6.69 -28.27
N GLU A 236 7.51 -6.98 -29.02
CA GLU A 236 7.46 -6.97 -30.48
C GLU A 236 6.29 -6.09 -30.93
N ALA A 237 6.45 -5.33 -32.01
CA ALA A 237 5.37 -4.49 -32.55
C ALA A 237 4.29 -5.35 -33.23
N LEU A 238 3.03 -4.93 -33.07
CA LEU A 238 1.85 -5.55 -33.69
C LEU A 238 1.49 -4.94 -35.06
#